data_AF-A0A0R3SHP3-F1
#
_entry.id   AF-A0A0R3SHP3-F1
#
_cell.length_a   1.000
_cell.length_b   1.000
_cell.length_c   1.000
_cell.angle_alpha   90.00
_cell.angle_beta   90.00
_cell.angle_gamma   90.00
#
_symmetry.space_group_name_H-M   'P 1'
#
loop_
_entity.id
_entity.type
_entity.pdbx_description
1 polymer ?
#
loop_
_entity_poly.entity_id
_entity_poly.type
_entity_poly.pdbx_seq_one_letter_code
_entity_poly.pdbx_strand_id
1 'polypeptide(L)'
;LAVLQDEKLVTLIKSSIKLRECYKCYRTCWKIYKSKDWGGRPTQASFECGVLMGVGAFNLDLGLQLLQEGSKIEHGVRDPLCALIILVYDLYATQMTVGDEVTALADARELLPAWIKKFPTSAFFTFLNGRLAQLTSDFPLAKDYLFKSISAQSDFVNFQHICYWELMWCHCVQGEWMDAMKYAERLACESKWSHATYRYLKAAFIIQFLDDELRGSLSDNGRKSSVTVPIEVDPKEYADGGTLSRHVDELLESVPQMIQRIAGKSLPIEKFAMKKAIRYFEQGNRLTLPGLELMYLWNGFKVISNNPVLLNKFLLIIESKIQSLVANQNKLINFTEDFCVATLLKGVCQRCLRKNFQAQMCFYEVITNEKSIKLDRYVLPFSEVELCQIAMEEGDIDKAKTHLDKA
;
A
#
# COMPACT_ATOMS: atom_id res chain seq x y z
N LEU A 1 12.56 37.27 10.53
CA LEU A 1 12.75 36.52 11.80
C LEU A 1 11.47 35.80 12.29
N ALA A 2 10.54 35.47 11.39
CA ALA A 2 9.35 34.64 11.65
C ALA A 2 9.35 33.35 10.82
N VAL A 3 10.54 32.77 10.60
CA VAL A 3 10.78 31.54 9.80
C VAL A 3 11.29 30.38 10.69
N LEU A 4 11.42 30.61 12.00
CA LEU A 4 11.99 29.65 12.97
C LEU A 4 10.99 29.11 14.01
N GLN A 5 9.69 29.33 13.83
CA GLN A 5 8.66 28.84 14.77
C GLN A 5 8.04 27.48 14.40
N ASP A 6 8.41 26.87 13.27
CA ASP A 6 7.87 25.56 12.93
C ASP A 6 8.74 24.43 13.53
N GLU A 7 8.32 23.92 14.69
CA GLU A 7 8.96 22.78 15.37
C GLU A 7 9.17 21.58 14.42
N LYS A 8 8.32 21.41 13.40
CA LYS A 8 8.39 20.31 12.43
C LYS A 8 9.53 20.48 11.41
N LEU A 9 9.82 21.71 10.99
CA LEU A 9 10.91 21.98 10.04
C LEU A 9 12.27 21.94 10.73
N VAL A 10 12.34 22.48 11.96
CA VAL A 10 13.54 22.43 12.79
C VAL A 10 13.87 20.98 13.18
N THR A 11 12.86 20.16 13.50
CA THR A 11 13.07 18.73 13.75
C THR A 11 13.47 17.96 12.50
N LEU A 12 12.89 18.23 11.32
CA LEU A 12 13.29 17.59 10.07
C LEU A 12 14.75 17.91 9.71
N ILE A 13 15.14 19.19 9.73
CA ILE A 13 16.51 19.63 9.45
C ILE A 13 17.49 19.10 10.50
N LYS A 14 17.13 19.14 11.80
CA LYS A 14 17.93 18.53 12.87
C LYS A 14 18.06 17.02 12.65
N SER A 15 17.01 16.33 12.22
CA SER A 15 17.03 14.89 11.93
C SER A 15 17.90 14.57 10.71
N SER A 16 17.84 15.36 9.63
CA SER A 16 18.69 15.19 8.44
C SER A 16 20.17 15.47 8.73
N ILE A 17 20.48 16.49 9.55
CA ILE A 17 21.85 16.78 10.01
C ILE A 17 22.36 15.65 10.91
N LYS A 18 21.53 15.18 11.86
CA LYS A 18 21.84 14.02 12.71
C LYS A 18 22.07 12.75 11.88
N LEU A 19 21.36 12.56 10.78
CA LEU A 19 21.54 11.41 9.89
C LEU A 19 22.93 11.39 9.24
N ARG A 20 23.40 12.56 8.76
CA ARG A 20 24.76 12.69 8.20
C ARG A 20 25.85 12.47 9.23
N GLU A 21 25.69 13.03 10.43
CA GLU A 21 26.63 12.81 11.53
C GLU A 21 26.63 11.35 12.00
N CYS A 22 25.46 10.70 12.06
CA CYS A 22 25.33 9.27 12.34
C CYS A 22 26.11 8.43 11.33
N TYR A 23 25.98 8.72 10.03
CA TYR A 23 26.75 8.04 8.98
C TYR A 23 28.26 8.23 9.14
N LYS A 24 28.73 9.44 9.45
CA LYS A 24 30.16 9.71 9.72
C LYS A 24 30.67 8.92 10.92
N CYS A 25 29.89 8.82 11.99
CA CYS A 25 30.23 8.00 13.16
C CYS A 25 30.41 6.53 12.76
N TYR A 26 29.46 5.95 12.01
CA TYR A 26 29.57 4.56 11.56
C TYR A 26 30.75 4.33 10.61
N ARG A 27 31.07 5.28 9.74
CA ARG A 27 32.30 5.25 8.90
C ARG A 27 33.58 5.21 9.74
N THR A 28 33.62 5.93 10.85
CA THR A 28 34.76 5.90 11.79
C THR A 28 34.83 4.54 12.50
N CYS A 29 33.70 4.04 12.99
CA CYS A 29 33.65 2.73 13.63
C CYS A 29 34.00 1.59 12.66
N TRP A 30 33.66 1.70 11.37
CA TRP A 30 34.07 0.77 10.32
C TRP A 30 35.59 0.68 10.14
N LYS A 31 36.29 1.83 10.20
CA LYS A 31 37.76 1.84 10.16
C LYS A 31 38.34 1.11 11.36
N ILE A 32 37.80 1.36 12.56
CA ILE A 32 38.22 0.69 13.80
C ILE A 32 37.96 -0.81 13.71
N TYR A 33 36.79 -1.21 13.22
CA TYR A 33 36.45 -2.62 13.00
C TYR A 33 37.48 -3.34 12.13
N LYS A 34 37.89 -2.74 11.00
CA LYS A 34 38.88 -3.34 10.08
C LYS A 34 40.32 -3.34 10.60
N SER A 35 40.71 -2.36 11.41
CA SER A 35 42.12 -2.15 11.76
C SER A 35 42.50 -2.68 13.14
N LYS A 36 41.52 -2.94 14.02
CA LYS A 36 41.78 -3.26 15.42
C LYS A 36 41.86 -4.77 15.63
N ASP A 37 42.92 -5.22 16.30
CA ASP A 37 42.95 -6.56 16.88
C ASP A 37 42.17 -6.55 18.22
N TRP A 38 41.19 -7.44 18.31
CA TRP A 38 40.24 -7.50 19.40
C TRP A 38 40.63 -8.50 20.49
N GLY A 39 41.61 -9.39 20.22
CA GLY A 39 42.15 -10.33 21.20
C GLY A 39 41.09 -11.17 21.94
N GLY A 40 39.98 -11.52 21.29
CA GLY A 40 38.91 -12.34 21.87
C GLY A 40 38.08 -11.64 22.97
N ARG A 41 38.10 -10.31 23.04
CA ARG A 41 37.32 -9.57 24.05
C ARG A 41 35.81 -9.81 23.87
N PRO A 42 35.05 -9.97 24.97
CA PRO A 42 33.60 -10.21 24.90
C PRO A 42 32.80 -9.06 24.27
N THR A 43 33.37 -7.85 24.21
CA THR A 43 32.73 -6.69 23.57
C THR A 43 32.87 -6.66 22.05
N GLN A 44 33.69 -7.55 21.45
CA GLN A 44 33.93 -7.60 20.02
C GLN A 44 32.64 -7.86 19.24
N ALA A 45 31.90 -8.93 19.59
CA ALA A 45 30.66 -9.30 18.91
C ALA A 45 29.62 -8.16 18.92
N SER A 46 29.45 -7.50 20.07
CA SER A 46 28.54 -6.36 20.21
C SER A 46 28.97 -5.13 19.41
N PHE A 47 30.28 -4.86 19.32
CA PHE A 47 30.82 -3.76 18.52
C PHE A 47 30.68 -4.04 17.03
N GLU A 48 31.10 -5.23 16.59
CA GLU A 48 31.02 -5.70 15.21
C GLU A 48 29.58 -5.67 14.69
N CYS A 49 28.65 -6.32 15.40
CA CYS A 49 27.23 -6.31 15.07
C CYS A 49 26.68 -4.87 14.96
N GLY A 50 27.13 -3.95 15.82
CA GLY A 50 26.72 -2.55 15.74
C GLY A 50 27.27 -1.77 14.55
N VAL A 51 28.52 -2.04 14.16
CA VAL A 51 29.13 -1.43 12.99
C VAL A 51 28.46 -1.94 11.72
N LEU A 52 28.22 -3.25 11.63
CA LEU A 52 27.53 -3.89 10.52
C LEU A 52 26.09 -3.35 10.37
N MET A 53 25.31 -3.33 11.46
CA MET A 53 23.95 -2.77 11.47
C MET A 53 23.92 -1.32 10.97
N GLY A 54 24.79 -0.48 11.51
CA GLY A 54 24.80 0.93 11.19
C GLY A 54 25.25 1.23 9.77
N VAL A 55 26.36 0.63 9.32
CA VAL A 55 26.83 0.82 7.94
C VAL A 55 25.83 0.21 6.94
N GLY A 56 25.25 -0.94 7.27
CA GLY A 56 24.30 -1.63 6.41
C GLY A 56 22.98 -0.87 6.23
N ALA A 57 22.53 -0.14 7.25
CA ALA A 57 21.34 0.72 7.15
C ALA A 57 21.52 1.94 6.21
N PHE A 58 22.74 2.31 5.83
CA PHE A 58 23.03 3.52 5.03
C PHE A 58 23.51 3.25 3.60
N ASN A 59 23.86 2.01 3.25
CA ASN A 59 24.38 1.68 1.92
C ASN A 59 23.57 0.52 1.34
N LEU A 60 22.77 0.75 0.30
CA LEU A 60 21.84 -0.25 -0.22
C LEU A 60 22.56 -1.47 -0.83
N ASP A 61 23.63 -1.26 -1.59
CA ASP A 61 24.30 -2.33 -2.36
C ASP A 61 25.12 -3.27 -1.48
N LEU A 62 25.81 -2.72 -0.46
CA LEU A 62 26.59 -3.51 0.52
C LEU A 62 25.77 -3.86 1.77
N GLY A 63 24.65 -3.17 2.00
CA GLY A 63 24.03 -3.14 3.31
C GLY A 63 23.25 -4.39 3.68
N LEU A 64 22.61 -5.04 2.72
CA LEU A 64 21.92 -6.32 2.97
C LEU A 64 22.90 -7.40 3.44
N GLN A 65 24.08 -7.49 2.80
CA GLN A 65 25.13 -8.44 3.20
C GLN A 65 25.63 -8.16 4.63
N LEU A 66 25.92 -6.90 4.95
CA LEU A 66 26.38 -6.53 6.29
C LEU A 66 25.30 -6.76 7.35
N LEU A 67 24.03 -6.51 7.03
CA LEU A 67 22.93 -6.81 7.94
C LEU A 67 22.77 -8.32 8.15
N GLN A 68 22.90 -9.13 7.10
CA GLN A 68 22.84 -10.59 7.19
C GLN A 68 23.98 -11.12 8.06
N GLU A 69 25.21 -10.67 7.83
CA GLU A 69 26.36 -10.98 8.70
C GLU A 69 26.09 -10.55 10.14
N GLY A 70 25.61 -9.32 10.33
CA GLY A 70 25.28 -8.77 11.64
C GLY A 70 24.18 -9.54 12.39
N SER A 71 23.21 -10.12 11.68
CA SER A 71 22.14 -10.95 12.27
C SER A 71 22.62 -12.35 12.69
N LYS A 72 23.73 -12.82 12.11
CA LYS A 72 24.31 -14.15 12.40
C LYS A 72 25.29 -14.11 13.60
N ILE A 73 25.65 -12.91 14.07
CA ILE A 73 26.55 -12.77 15.23
C ILE A 73 25.83 -13.17 16.51
N GLU A 74 26.19 -14.33 17.04
CA GLU A 74 25.72 -14.80 18.33
C GLU A 74 26.16 -13.84 19.46
N HIS A 75 25.26 -13.57 20.40
CA HIS A 75 25.47 -12.62 21.51
C HIS A 75 25.76 -11.17 21.09
N GLY A 76 25.44 -10.79 19.85
CA GLY A 76 25.23 -9.39 19.51
C GLY A 76 24.14 -8.76 20.40
N VAL A 77 24.21 -7.44 20.62
CA VAL A 77 23.08 -6.70 21.24
C VAL A 77 22.16 -6.13 20.16
N ARG A 78 22.62 -6.10 18.91
CA ARG A 78 21.95 -5.45 17.77
C ARG A 78 21.56 -6.44 16.68
N ASP A 79 21.77 -7.74 16.88
CA ASP A 79 21.36 -8.80 15.97
C ASP A 79 19.84 -8.77 15.71
N PRO A 80 18.93 -8.52 16.70
CA PRO A 80 17.52 -8.35 16.39
C PRO A 80 17.25 -7.09 15.55
N LEU A 81 18.02 -6.02 15.68
CA LEU A 81 17.84 -4.83 14.85
C LEU A 81 18.27 -5.08 13.41
N CYS A 82 19.37 -5.81 13.20
CA CYS A 82 19.76 -6.27 11.86
C CYS A 82 18.64 -7.08 11.21
N ALA A 83 18.12 -8.07 11.95
CA ALA A 83 17.02 -8.91 11.48
C ALA A 83 15.76 -8.09 11.18
N LEU A 84 15.36 -7.17 12.06
CA LEU A 84 14.20 -6.30 11.82
C LEU A 84 14.36 -5.44 10.57
N ILE A 85 15.55 -4.89 10.29
CA ILE A 85 15.80 -4.09 9.08
C ILE A 85 15.68 -4.96 7.83
N ILE A 86 16.28 -6.16 7.83
CA ILE A 86 16.17 -7.13 6.72
C ILE A 86 14.70 -7.48 6.49
N LEU A 87 13.96 -7.81 7.55
CA LEU A 87 12.56 -8.20 7.47
C LEU A 87 11.68 -7.06 6.95
N VAL A 88 11.89 -5.81 7.40
CA VAL A 88 11.15 -4.66 6.88
C VAL A 88 11.48 -4.43 5.40
N TYR A 89 12.74 -4.58 5.00
CA TYR A 89 13.13 -4.48 3.61
C TYR A 89 12.43 -5.56 2.76
N ASP A 90 12.50 -6.82 3.16
CA ASP A 90 11.94 -7.96 2.43
C ASP A 90 10.39 -7.99 2.42
N LEU A 91 9.73 -7.48 3.47
CA LEU A 91 8.26 -7.48 3.59
C LEU A 91 7.59 -6.20 3.06
N TYR A 92 8.31 -5.09 2.94
CA TYR A 92 7.75 -3.80 2.49
C TYR A 92 8.48 -3.19 1.30
N ALA A 93 9.81 -3.06 1.37
CA ALA A 93 10.56 -2.34 0.33
C ALA A 93 10.55 -3.10 -1.01
N THR A 94 10.78 -4.41 -0.98
CA THR A 94 10.71 -5.27 -2.19
C THR A 94 9.33 -5.25 -2.85
N GLN A 95 8.27 -5.01 -2.06
CA GLN A 95 6.91 -4.92 -2.57
C GLN A 95 6.62 -3.59 -3.30
N MET A 96 7.42 -2.56 -3.04
CA MET A 96 7.32 -1.25 -3.73
C MET A 96 8.17 -1.18 -5.00
N THR A 97 9.12 -2.09 -5.16
CA THR A 97 10.02 -2.16 -6.32
C THR A 97 9.56 -3.21 -7.34
N VAL A 98 9.91 -3.01 -8.61
CA VAL A 98 9.81 -4.04 -9.67
C VAL A 98 10.89 -5.10 -9.41
N GLY A 99 10.66 -5.94 -8.39
CA GLY A 99 11.59 -6.96 -7.93
C GLY A 99 11.19 -8.37 -8.38
N ASP A 100 12.19 -9.24 -8.48
CA ASP A 100 12.06 -10.64 -8.85
C ASP A 100 11.13 -11.40 -7.88
N GLU A 101 10.04 -11.98 -8.38
CA GLU A 101 9.11 -12.80 -7.59
C GLU A 101 9.80 -14.07 -7.05
N VAL A 102 10.89 -14.52 -7.68
CA VAL A 102 11.58 -15.78 -7.33
C VAL A 102 12.30 -15.70 -5.98
N THR A 103 12.83 -14.53 -5.62
CA THR A 103 13.53 -14.32 -4.33
C THR A 103 12.68 -13.60 -3.29
N ALA A 104 11.44 -13.25 -3.63
CA ALA A 104 10.57 -12.48 -2.74
C ALA A 104 10.28 -13.27 -1.44
N LEU A 105 10.41 -12.61 -0.29
CA LEU A 105 10.08 -13.15 1.04
C LEU A 105 11.05 -14.24 1.54
N ALA A 106 12.19 -14.47 0.86
CA ALA A 106 13.12 -15.54 1.22
C ALA A 106 13.73 -15.31 2.61
N ASP A 107 14.24 -14.11 2.87
CA ASP A 107 14.82 -13.75 4.17
C ASP A 107 13.74 -13.81 5.26
N ALA A 108 12.52 -13.36 4.99
CA ALA A 108 11.42 -13.41 5.95
C ALA A 108 11.06 -14.85 6.35
N ARG A 109 10.99 -15.77 5.38
CA ARG A 109 10.69 -17.19 5.63
C ARG A 109 11.78 -17.89 6.44
N GLU A 110 13.04 -17.50 6.26
CA GLU A 110 14.18 -18.07 6.99
C GLU A 110 14.30 -17.48 8.41
N LEU A 111 14.25 -16.16 8.53
CA LEU A 111 14.58 -15.46 9.79
C LEU A 111 13.44 -15.54 10.80
N LEU A 112 12.19 -15.30 10.40
CA LEU A 112 11.07 -15.16 11.35
C LEU A 112 10.89 -16.36 12.29
N PRO A 113 10.94 -17.63 11.84
CA PRO A 113 10.81 -18.78 12.72
C PRO A 113 11.86 -18.80 13.84
N ALA A 114 13.12 -18.46 13.52
CA ALA A 114 14.21 -18.44 14.49
C ALA A 114 14.02 -17.31 15.51
N TRP A 115 13.65 -16.10 15.06
CA TRP A 115 13.46 -14.94 15.92
C TRP A 115 12.23 -15.04 16.82
N ILE A 116 11.15 -15.67 16.36
CA ILE A 116 9.96 -15.91 17.19
C ILE A 116 10.24 -16.97 18.25
N LYS A 117 11.02 -18.01 17.92
CA LYS A 117 11.45 -18.99 18.93
C LYS A 117 12.32 -18.32 20.01
N LYS A 118 13.19 -17.38 19.62
CA LYS A 118 14.07 -16.64 20.54
C LYS A 118 13.31 -15.56 21.33
N PHE A 119 12.33 -14.89 20.73
CA PHE A 119 11.55 -13.79 21.33
C PHE A 119 10.04 -13.96 21.09
N PRO A 120 9.39 -14.93 21.75
CA PRO A 120 7.99 -15.29 21.48
C PRO A 120 6.97 -14.20 21.84
N THR A 121 7.34 -13.27 22.73
CA THR A 121 6.49 -12.15 23.16
C THR A 121 6.78 -10.85 22.40
N SER A 122 7.66 -10.88 21.39
CA SER A 122 8.01 -9.67 20.64
C SER A 122 6.84 -9.19 19.78
N ALA A 123 6.36 -7.98 20.06
CA ALA A 123 5.34 -7.32 19.25
C ALA A 123 5.80 -7.16 17.79
N PHE A 124 7.06 -6.78 17.55
CA PHE A 124 7.61 -6.55 16.21
C PHE A 124 7.74 -7.84 15.38
N PHE A 125 8.32 -8.90 15.94
CA PHE A 125 8.46 -10.16 15.18
C PHE A 125 7.08 -10.80 14.93
N THR A 126 6.16 -10.70 15.89
CA THR A 126 4.76 -11.15 15.71
C THR A 126 4.05 -10.36 14.62
N PHE A 127 4.23 -9.03 14.59
CA PHE A 127 3.69 -8.16 13.54
C PHE A 127 4.21 -8.54 12.16
N LEU A 128 5.53 -8.72 12.02
CA LEU A 128 6.17 -9.08 10.76
C LEU A 128 5.75 -10.48 10.29
N ASN A 129 5.46 -11.40 11.21
CA ASN A 129 4.82 -12.68 10.90
C ASN A 129 3.41 -12.52 10.33
N GLY A 130 2.62 -11.62 10.91
CA GLY A 130 1.31 -11.25 10.38
C GLY A 130 1.40 -10.67 8.97
N ARG A 131 2.41 -9.82 8.71
CA ARG A 131 2.68 -9.27 7.39
C ARG A 131 3.12 -10.34 6.38
N LEU A 132 3.96 -11.30 6.78
CA LEU A 132 4.33 -12.43 5.94
C LEU A 132 3.09 -13.25 5.55
N ALA A 133 2.25 -13.60 6.54
CA ALA A 133 1.00 -14.33 6.30
C ALA A 133 0.07 -13.57 5.33
N GLN A 134 -0.05 -12.25 5.49
CA GLN A 134 -0.82 -11.39 4.60
C GLN A 134 -0.29 -11.45 3.17
N LEU A 135 1.02 -11.30 2.95
CA LEU A 135 1.66 -11.36 1.63
C LEU A 135 1.56 -12.76 0.98
N THR A 136 1.43 -13.81 1.78
CA THR A 136 1.14 -15.18 1.30
C THR A 136 -0.36 -15.47 1.16
N SER A 137 -1.22 -14.45 1.27
CA SER A 137 -2.68 -14.55 1.17
C SER A 137 -3.38 -15.39 2.26
N ASP A 138 -2.72 -15.65 3.40
CA ASP A 138 -3.33 -16.29 4.58
C ASP A 138 -3.88 -15.20 5.53
N PHE A 139 -5.01 -14.62 5.15
CA PHE A 139 -5.63 -13.52 5.90
C PHE A 139 -6.12 -13.91 7.30
N PRO A 140 -6.70 -15.10 7.55
CA PRO A 140 -7.06 -15.52 8.90
C PRO A 140 -5.84 -15.54 9.83
N LEU A 141 -4.74 -16.15 9.39
CA LEU A 141 -3.51 -16.22 10.18
C LEU A 141 -2.88 -14.83 10.36
N ALA A 142 -2.89 -14.00 9.31
CA ALA A 142 -2.42 -12.63 9.38
C ALA A 142 -3.16 -11.83 10.46
N LYS A 143 -4.50 -11.91 10.48
CA LYS A 143 -5.34 -11.23 11.48
C LYS A 143 -5.01 -11.70 12.91
N ASP A 144 -4.87 -13.00 13.13
CA ASP A 144 -4.49 -13.57 14.44
C ASP A 144 -3.15 -13.02 14.94
N TYR A 145 -2.13 -13.02 14.09
CA TYR A 145 -0.83 -12.44 14.45
C TYR A 145 -0.89 -10.93 14.72
N LEU A 146 -1.64 -10.17 13.92
CA LEU A 146 -1.78 -8.72 14.12
C LEU A 146 -2.48 -8.41 15.44
N PHE A 147 -3.53 -9.15 15.81
CA PHE A 147 -4.16 -9.01 17.12
C PHE A 147 -3.22 -9.39 18.27
N LYS A 148 -2.50 -10.51 18.16
CA LYS A 148 -1.48 -10.91 19.14
C LYS A 148 -0.41 -9.83 19.31
N SER A 149 0.02 -9.21 18.22
CA SER A 149 1.00 -8.13 18.23
C SER A 149 0.48 -6.87 18.94
N ILE A 150 -0.79 -6.50 18.71
CA ILE A 150 -1.45 -5.40 19.45
C ILE A 150 -1.49 -5.71 20.95
N SER A 151 -1.84 -6.94 21.32
CA SER A 151 -1.95 -7.36 22.73
C SER A 151 -0.60 -7.53 23.43
N ALA A 152 0.51 -7.61 22.70
CA ALA A 152 1.84 -7.80 23.27
C ALA A 152 2.37 -6.56 24.01
N GLN A 153 1.80 -5.36 23.78
CA GLN A 153 2.24 -4.13 24.42
C GLN A 153 1.14 -3.05 24.48
N SER A 154 1.13 -2.24 25.53
CA SER A 154 0.19 -1.13 25.74
C SER A 154 0.81 0.27 25.67
N ASP A 155 2.14 0.38 25.71
CA ASP A 155 2.82 1.65 25.95
C ASP A 155 2.97 2.51 24.70
N PHE A 156 3.03 1.87 23.53
CA PHE A 156 3.25 2.52 22.24
C PHE A 156 2.03 2.39 21.33
N VAL A 157 1.09 3.32 21.51
CA VAL A 157 -0.18 3.39 20.75
C VAL A 157 0.05 3.53 19.24
N ASN A 158 1.07 4.27 18.81
CA ASN A 158 1.37 4.41 17.37
C ASN A 158 1.71 3.07 16.71
N PHE A 159 2.28 2.11 17.44
CA PHE A 159 2.49 0.77 16.89
C PHE A 159 1.19 0.00 16.72
N GLN A 160 0.23 0.17 17.64
CA GLN A 160 -1.11 -0.41 17.47
C GLN A 160 -1.80 0.18 16.21
N HIS A 161 -1.57 1.46 15.90
CA HIS A 161 -2.07 2.08 14.66
C HIS A 161 -1.48 1.44 13.41
N ILE A 162 -0.20 1.04 13.42
CA ILE A 162 0.41 0.29 12.32
C ILE A 162 -0.27 -1.08 12.16
N CYS A 163 -0.58 -1.77 13.27
CA CYS A 163 -1.33 -3.02 13.20
C CYS A 163 -2.77 -2.83 12.67
N TYR A 164 -3.46 -1.77 13.08
CA TYR A 164 -4.79 -1.45 12.55
C TYR A 164 -4.75 -1.09 11.06
N TRP A 165 -3.69 -0.44 10.61
CA TRP A 165 -3.46 -0.20 9.18
C TRP A 165 -3.33 -1.50 8.39
N GLU A 166 -2.54 -2.46 8.88
CA GLU A 166 -2.43 -3.77 8.20
C GLU A 166 -3.74 -4.58 8.25
N LEU A 167 -4.46 -4.55 9.39
CA LEU A 167 -5.77 -5.20 9.53
C LEU A 167 -6.79 -4.61 8.53
N MET A 168 -6.81 -3.29 8.36
CA MET A 168 -7.63 -2.62 7.35
C MET A 168 -7.38 -3.18 5.96
N TRP A 169 -6.11 -3.35 5.57
CA TRP A 169 -5.76 -3.89 4.26
C TRP A 169 -6.07 -5.39 4.12
N CYS A 170 -5.93 -6.20 5.19
CA CYS A 170 -6.38 -7.59 5.20
C CYS A 170 -7.87 -7.70 4.84
N HIS A 171 -8.72 -6.84 5.40
CA HIS A 171 -10.15 -6.81 5.07
C HIS A 171 -10.41 -6.24 3.66
N CYS A 172 -9.73 -5.14 3.31
CA CYS A 172 -9.88 -4.47 2.02
C CYS A 172 -9.60 -5.42 0.83
N VAL A 173 -8.49 -6.17 0.85
CA VAL A 173 -8.12 -7.06 -0.26
C VAL A 173 -9.06 -8.27 -0.43
N GLN A 174 -9.83 -8.62 0.61
CA GLN A 174 -10.87 -9.64 0.54
C GLN A 174 -12.23 -9.08 0.07
N GLY A 175 -12.33 -7.76 -0.08
CA GLY A 175 -13.58 -7.05 -0.37
C GLY A 175 -14.52 -6.98 0.84
N GLU A 176 -13.98 -7.06 2.06
CA GLU A 176 -14.70 -6.90 3.33
C GLU A 176 -14.74 -5.39 3.69
N TRP A 177 -15.40 -4.60 2.84
CA TRP A 177 -15.29 -3.13 2.84
C TRP A 177 -15.69 -2.48 4.17
N MET A 178 -16.76 -2.95 4.81
CA MET A 178 -17.24 -2.38 6.06
C MET A 178 -16.33 -2.72 7.25
N ASP A 179 -15.65 -3.86 7.22
CA ASP A 179 -14.64 -4.18 8.23
C ASP A 179 -13.37 -3.35 8.04
N ALA A 180 -12.94 -3.14 6.78
CA ALA A 180 -11.86 -2.19 6.47
C ALA A 180 -12.21 -0.76 6.94
N MET A 181 -13.46 -0.34 6.71
CA MET A 181 -13.99 0.96 7.13
C MET A 181 -13.89 1.17 8.65
N LYS A 182 -14.19 0.16 9.48
CA LYS A 182 -14.04 0.24 10.94
C LYS A 182 -12.62 0.59 11.38
N TYR A 183 -11.60 0.01 10.74
CA TYR A 183 -10.21 0.34 11.03
C TYR A 183 -9.81 1.72 10.52
N ALA A 184 -10.29 2.13 9.34
CA ALA A 184 -10.09 3.48 8.83
C ALA A 184 -10.70 4.54 9.77
N GLU A 185 -11.89 4.29 10.30
CA GLU A 185 -12.54 5.13 11.31
C GLU A 185 -11.73 5.20 12.60
N ARG A 186 -11.29 4.06 13.11
CA ARG A 186 -10.45 4.01 14.32
C ARG A 186 -9.18 4.85 14.14
N LEU A 187 -8.50 4.70 13.01
CA LEU A 187 -7.30 5.48 12.68
C LEU A 187 -7.63 6.97 12.53
N ALA A 188 -8.75 7.33 11.91
CA ALA A 188 -9.19 8.71 11.77
C ALA A 188 -9.43 9.40 13.12
N CYS A 189 -9.97 8.65 14.10
CA CYS A 189 -10.27 9.15 15.45
C CYS A 189 -9.03 9.20 16.36
N GLU A 190 -8.17 8.19 16.30
CA GLU A 190 -7.06 8.03 17.27
C GLU A 190 -5.72 8.60 16.78
N SER A 191 -5.43 8.54 15.48
CA SER A 191 -4.12 8.95 14.93
C SER A 191 -4.02 10.46 14.84
N LYS A 192 -2.85 11.02 15.15
CA LYS A 192 -2.57 12.47 14.95
C LYS A 192 -2.08 12.80 13.54
N TRP A 193 -1.92 11.79 12.70
CA TRP A 193 -1.31 11.89 11.38
C TRP A 193 -2.34 11.58 10.31
N SER A 194 -2.20 12.18 9.13
CA SER A 194 -2.92 11.77 7.92
C SER A 194 -4.45 11.71 8.02
N HIS A 195 -5.09 12.58 8.82
CA HIS A 195 -6.55 12.59 8.99
C HIS A 195 -7.33 12.65 7.67
N ALA A 196 -6.89 13.50 6.73
CA ALA A 196 -7.49 13.60 5.41
C ALA A 196 -7.45 12.26 4.65
N THR A 197 -6.36 11.51 4.80
CA THR A 197 -6.21 10.18 4.19
C THR A 197 -7.20 9.19 4.79
N TYR A 198 -7.27 9.09 6.13
CA TYR A 198 -8.17 8.13 6.78
C TYR A 198 -9.65 8.43 6.52
N ARG A 199 -10.04 9.71 6.47
CA ARG A 199 -11.40 10.09 6.07
C ARG A 199 -11.73 9.70 4.64
N TYR A 200 -10.80 9.93 3.71
CA TYR A 200 -10.98 9.51 2.33
C TYR A 200 -11.03 7.98 2.18
N LEU A 201 -10.17 7.24 2.88
CA LEU A 201 -10.22 5.76 2.90
C LEU A 201 -11.58 5.27 3.40
N LYS A 202 -12.09 5.85 4.50
CA LYS A 202 -13.42 5.54 5.04
C LYS A 202 -14.51 5.75 4.00
N ALA A 203 -14.52 6.92 3.35
CA ALA A 203 -15.49 7.25 2.30
C ALA A 203 -15.38 6.30 1.09
N ALA A 204 -14.16 6.01 0.63
CA ALA A 204 -13.92 5.11 -0.49
C ALA A 204 -14.44 3.69 -0.23
N PHE A 205 -14.24 3.16 0.98
CA PHE A 205 -14.77 1.84 1.36
C PHE A 205 -16.29 1.82 1.42
N ILE A 206 -16.92 2.89 1.91
CA ILE A 206 -18.40 3.00 1.92
C ILE A 206 -18.94 3.09 0.50
N ILE A 207 -18.36 3.91 -0.38
CA ILE A 207 -18.76 4.00 -1.79
C ILE A 207 -18.67 2.63 -2.48
N GLN A 208 -17.56 1.92 -2.27
CA GLN A 208 -17.37 0.59 -2.86
C GLN A 208 -18.37 -0.44 -2.33
N PHE A 209 -18.70 -0.37 -1.04
CA PHE A 209 -19.72 -1.22 -0.42
C PHE A 209 -21.12 -0.97 -1.01
N LEU A 210 -21.54 0.30 -1.12
CA LEU A 210 -22.85 0.67 -1.68
C LEU A 210 -23.00 0.22 -3.13
N ASP A 211 -21.93 0.36 -3.93
CA ASP A 211 -21.88 -0.14 -5.31
C ASP A 211 -22.04 -1.67 -5.39
N ASP A 212 -21.38 -2.41 -4.48
CA ASP A 212 -21.44 -3.86 -4.43
C ASP A 212 -22.82 -4.38 -3.98
N GLU A 213 -23.45 -3.74 -2.98
CA GLU A 213 -24.81 -4.08 -2.53
C GLU A 213 -25.83 -3.86 -3.63
N LEU A 214 -25.80 -2.70 -4.29
CA LEU A 214 -26.74 -2.38 -5.36
C LEU A 214 -26.65 -3.39 -6.51
N ARG A 215 -25.43 -3.81 -6.86
CA ARG A 215 -25.19 -4.85 -7.85
C ARG A 215 -25.76 -6.21 -7.41
N GLY A 216 -25.59 -6.57 -6.13
CA GLY A 216 -26.16 -7.77 -5.54
C GLY A 216 -27.69 -7.80 -5.63
N SER A 217 -28.35 -6.72 -5.19
CA SER A 217 -29.82 -6.60 -5.23
C SER A 217 -30.40 -6.72 -6.64
N LEU A 218 -29.72 -6.16 -7.65
CA LEU A 218 -30.15 -6.25 -9.04
C LEU A 218 -29.97 -7.67 -9.63
N SER A 219 -29.01 -8.44 -9.13
CA SER A 219 -28.77 -9.84 -9.54
C SER A 219 -29.82 -10.80 -8.98
N ASP A 220 -30.29 -10.58 -7.75
CA ASP A 220 -31.28 -11.46 -7.10
C ASP A 220 -32.70 -11.29 -7.68
N ASN A 221 -33.01 -10.15 -8.28
CA ASN A 221 -34.30 -9.86 -8.93
C ASN A 221 -34.50 -10.55 -10.30
N GLY A 222 -33.79 -11.66 -10.59
CA GLY A 222 -34.14 -12.60 -11.66
C GLY A 222 -33.70 -12.25 -13.09
N ARG A 223 -32.94 -11.17 -13.32
CA ARG A 223 -32.38 -10.87 -14.65
C ARG A 223 -30.99 -11.48 -14.83
N LYS A 224 -30.90 -12.65 -15.47
CA LYS A 224 -29.60 -13.20 -15.90
C LYS A 224 -29.05 -12.46 -17.12
N SER A 225 -27.74 -12.20 -17.04
CA SER A 225 -26.79 -11.64 -18.03
C SER A 225 -26.86 -10.12 -18.29
N SER A 226 -25.78 -9.41 -17.90
CA SER A 226 -25.51 -7.97 -18.09
C SER A 226 -26.31 -6.97 -17.24
N VAL A 227 -26.33 -7.17 -15.91
CA VAL A 227 -26.85 -6.11 -15.02
C VAL A 227 -25.82 -4.99 -14.88
N THR A 228 -26.08 -3.85 -15.51
CA THR A 228 -25.34 -2.60 -15.29
C THR A 228 -25.94 -1.85 -14.10
N VAL A 229 -25.11 -1.50 -13.12
CA VAL A 229 -25.51 -0.63 -12.01
C VAL A 229 -25.85 0.76 -12.57
N PRO A 230 -27.02 1.36 -12.24
CA PRO A 230 -27.34 2.73 -12.61
C PRO A 230 -26.28 3.71 -12.10
N ILE A 231 -25.98 4.76 -12.88
CA ILE A 231 -24.97 5.77 -12.50
C ILE A 231 -25.54 6.77 -11.51
N GLU A 232 -26.80 7.13 -11.67
CA GLU A 232 -27.56 7.93 -10.72
C GLU A 232 -28.48 6.98 -9.96
N VAL A 233 -28.39 7.04 -8.64
CA VAL A 233 -29.17 6.22 -7.72
C VAL A 233 -29.78 7.18 -6.72
N ASP A 234 -31.09 7.13 -6.53
CA ASP A 234 -31.72 7.87 -5.42
C ASP A 234 -31.21 7.24 -4.12
N PRO A 235 -30.58 7.99 -3.19
CA PRO A 235 -30.11 7.43 -1.93
C PRO A 235 -31.16 6.65 -1.14
N LYS A 236 -32.45 6.89 -1.37
CA LYS A 236 -33.54 6.12 -0.77
C LYS A 236 -33.65 4.67 -1.26
N GLU A 237 -33.04 4.35 -2.40
CA GLU A 237 -33.00 2.98 -2.94
C GLU A 237 -32.03 2.08 -2.18
N TYR A 238 -31.09 2.66 -1.41
CA TYR A 238 -30.22 1.89 -0.52
C TYR A 238 -31.00 1.30 0.65
N ALA A 239 -30.58 0.13 1.12
CA ALA A 239 -31.22 -0.60 2.23
C ALA A 239 -31.26 0.21 3.54
N ASP A 240 -30.32 1.15 3.72
CA ASP A 240 -30.20 2.02 4.88
C ASP A 240 -30.88 3.40 4.71
N GLY A 241 -31.66 3.56 3.63
CA GLY A 241 -32.36 4.81 3.30
C GLY A 241 -31.44 5.99 2.95
N GLY A 242 -30.18 5.72 2.58
CA GLY A 242 -29.21 6.73 2.14
C GLY A 242 -28.38 7.33 3.27
N THR A 243 -28.37 6.69 4.44
CA THR A 243 -27.62 7.14 5.63
C THR A 243 -26.12 7.15 5.37
N LEU A 244 -25.59 6.05 4.82
CA LEU A 244 -24.20 5.90 4.44
C LEU A 244 -23.80 6.86 3.31
N SER A 245 -24.70 7.10 2.34
CA SER A 245 -24.45 8.08 1.27
C SER A 245 -24.27 9.49 1.83
N ARG A 246 -25.14 9.94 2.76
CA ARG A 246 -24.96 11.24 3.42
C ARG A 246 -23.67 11.30 4.23
N HIS A 247 -23.33 10.22 4.93
CA HIS A 247 -22.08 10.13 5.68
C HIS A 247 -20.85 10.25 4.77
N VAL A 248 -20.88 9.68 3.56
CA VAL A 248 -19.83 9.87 2.56
C VAL A 248 -19.70 11.35 2.18
N ASP A 249 -20.81 12.04 1.93
CA ASP A 249 -20.81 13.46 1.60
C ASP A 249 -20.15 14.28 2.71
N GLU A 250 -20.54 14.07 3.98
CA GLU A 250 -19.95 14.75 5.14
C GLU A 250 -18.44 14.46 5.28
N LEU A 251 -18.03 13.21 5.04
CA LEU A 251 -16.63 12.82 5.09
C LEU A 251 -15.84 13.55 4.01
N LEU A 252 -16.27 13.50 2.76
CA LEU A 252 -15.54 14.05 1.62
C LEU A 252 -15.54 15.59 1.60
N GLU A 253 -16.63 16.24 2.04
CA GLU A 253 -16.70 17.69 2.16
C GLU A 253 -15.61 18.24 3.10
N SER A 254 -15.27 17.47 4.14
CA SER A 254 -14.28 17.83 5.15
C SER A 254 -12.81 17.54 4.80
N VAL A 255 -12.56 16.74 3.74
CA VAL A 255 -11.19 16.32 3.38
C VAL A 255 -10.29 17.50 2.99
N PRO A 256 -10.71 18.46 2.14
CA PRO A 256 -9.86 19.57 1.72
C PRO A 256 -9.35 20.45 2.86
N GLN A 257 -10.13 20.60 3.94
CA GLN A 257 -9.82 21.41 5.11
C GLN A 257 -8.85 20.70 6.08
N MET A 258 -8.65 19.39 5.91
CA MET A 258 -7.80 18.57 6.79
C MET A 258 -6.38 18.33 6.27
N ILE A 259 -6.05 18.86 5.09
CA ILE A 259 -4.75 18.65 4.46
C ILE A 259 -3.65 19.32 5.27
N GLN A 260 -2.66 18.52 5.68
CA GLN A 260 -1.50 19.03 6.39
C GLN A 260 -0.37 19.32 5.40
N ARG A 261 0.34 20.43 5.64
CA ARG A 261 1.58 20.75 4.95
C ARG A 261 2.75 20.42 5.86
N ILE A 262 3.70 19.64 5.36
CA ILE A 262 4.96 19.32 6.03
C ILE A 262 6.07 19.95 5.18
N ALA A 263 6.85 20.86 5.78
CA ALA A 263 7.87 21.64 5.08
C ALA A 263 7.33 22.37 3.83
N GLY A 264 6.13 22.94 3.93
CA GLY A 264 5.47 23.69 2.86
C GLY A 264 4.81 22.83 1.75
N LYS A 265 5.07 21.51 1.73
CA LYS A 265 4.49 20.58 0.76
C LYS A 265 3.39 19.73 1.42
N SER A 266 2.30 19.48 0.70
CA SER A 266 1.32 18.47 1.13
C SER A 266 1.85 17.07 0.85
N LEU A 267 1.43 16.10 1.67
CA LEU A 267 1.73 14.69 1.41
C LEU A 267 1.06 14.25 0.10
N PRO A 268 1.74 13.47 -0.77
CA PRO A 268 1.17 13.04 -2.05
C PRO A 268 -0.18 12.34 -1.91
N ILE A 269 -0.33 11.46 -0.91
CA ILE A 269 -1.56 10.73 -0.65
C ILE A 269 -2.70 11.64 -0.18
N GLU A 270 -2.41 12.64 0.64
CA GLU A 270 -3.40 13.64 1.06
C GLU A 270 -3.84 14.51 -0.12
N LYS A 271 -2.90 14.88 -1.00
CA LYS A 271 -3.22 15.61 -2.23
C LYS A 271 -4.08 14.76 -3.17
N PHE A 272 -3.84 13.45 -3.25
CA PHE A 272 -4.69 12.52 -3.98
C PHE A 272 -6.10 12.46 -3.37
N ALA A 273 -6.22 12.25 -2.06
CA ALA A 273 -7.48 12.26 -1.34
C ALA A 273 -8.29 13.54 -1.55
N MET A 274 -7.65 14.71 -1.45
CA MET A 274 -8.28 16.01 -1.72
C MET A 274 -8.83 16.10 -3.14
N LYS A 275 -8.03 15.73 -4.15
CA LYS A 275 -8.46 15.78 -5.55
C LYS A 275 -9.66 14.86 -5.80
N LYS A 276 -9.65 13.65 -5.23
CA LYS A 276 -10.76 12.70 -5.36
C LYS A 276 -12.00 13.17 -4.61
N ALA A 277 -11.86 13.81 -3.45
CA ALA A 277 -12.98 14.40 -2.72
C ALA A 277 -13.65 15.54 -3.50
N ILE A 278 -12.87 16.45 -4.09
CA ILE A 278 -13.42 17.51 -4.95
C ILE A 278 -14.14 16.91 -6.17
N ARG A 279 -13.49 15.95 -6.83
CA ARG A 279 -14.04 15.29 -8.01
C ARG A 279 -15.33 14.54 -7.73
N TYR A 280 -15.48 13.94 -6.55
CA TYR A 280 -16.71 13.26 -6.16
C TYR A 280 -17.93 14.17 -6.32
N PHE A 281 -17.87 15.41 -5.82
CA PHE A 281 -18.95 16.38 -5.95
C PHE A 281 -19.11 16.91 -7.38
N GLU A 282 -18.00 17.15 -8.10
CA GLU A 282 -18.04 17.58 -9.51
C GLU A 282 -18.71 16.55 -10.44
N GLN A 283 -18.68 15.27 -10.06
CA GLN A 283 -19.26 14.16 -10.83
C GLN A 283 -20.65 13.74 -10.32
N GLY A 284 -21.31 14.54 -9.49
CA GLY A 284 -22.64 14.24 -8.95
C GLY A 284 -22.61 13.15 -7.88
N ASN A 285 -21.71 13.29 -6.90
CA ASN A 285 -21.54 12.38 -5.77
C ASN A 285 -21.13 10.96 -6.18
N ARG A 286 -20.16 10.86 -7.10
CA ARG A 286 -19.70 9.57 -7.64
C ARG A 286 -18.18 9.48 -7.75
N LEU A 287 -17.65 8.30 -7.44
CA LEU A 287 -16.29 7.89 -7.78
C LEU A 287 -16.31 6.49 -8.40
N THR A 288 -15.41 6.24 -9.35
CA THR A 288 -15.32 4.95 -10.04
C THR A 288 -14.38 4.01 -9.31
N LEU A 289 -14.92 2.96 -8.69
CA LEU A 289 -14.17 1.87 -8.05
C LEU A 289 -13.10 2.36 -7.04
N PRO A 290 -13.41 3.31 -6.14
CA PRO A 290 -12.39 3.94 -5.30
C PRO A 290 -11.71 2.95 -4.35
N GLY A 291 -12.40 1.89 -3.91
CA GLY A 291 -11.81 0.82 -3.09
C GLY A 291 -10.76 0.02 -3.87
N LEU A 292 -11.06 -0.35 -5.12
CA LEU A 292 -10.12 -1.09 -5.99
C LEU A 292 -8.97 -0.20 -6.47
N GLU A 293 -9.22 1.08 -6.73
CA GLU A 293 -8.19 2.06 -7.02
C GLU A 293 -7.18 2.17 -5.86
N LEU A 294 -7.68 2.26 -4.63
CA LEU A 294 -6.84 2.25 -3.43
C LEU A 294 -6.09 0.93 -3.26
N MET A 295 -6.73 -0.21 -3.51
CA MET A 295 -6.04 -1.50 -3.51
C MET A 295 -4.88 -1.51 -4.49
N TYR A 296 -5.04 -0.95 -5.69
CA TYR A 296 -3.96 -0.84 -6.66
C TYR A 296 -2.82 0.03 -6.14
N LEU A 297 -3.12 1.24 -5.65
CA LEU A 297 -2.13 2.18 -5.12
C LEU A 297 -1.31 1.61 -3.95
N TRP A 298 -1.88 0.66 -3.20
CA TRP A 298 -1.22 0.00 -2.07
C TRP A 298 -0.76 -1.44 -2.37
N ASN A 299 -0.60 -1.79 -3.65
CA ASN A 299 -0.13 -3.11 -4.10
C ASN A 299 -0.99 -4.30 -3.63
N GLY A 300 -2.25 -4.06 -3.29
CA GLY A 300 -3.20 -5.07 -2.80
C GLY A 300 -3.48 -6.19 -3.81
N PHE A 301 -3.45 -5.90 -5.13
CA PHE A 301 -3.63 -6.93 -6.16
C PHE A 301 -2.48 -7.95 -6.18
N LYS A 302 -1.25 -7.52 -5.89
CA LYS A 302 -0.10 -8.43 -5.76
C LYS A 302 -0.29 -9.39 -4.58
N VAL A 303 -0.90 -8.92 -3.49
CA VAL A 303 -1.19 -9.73 -2.29
C VAL A 303 -2.19 -10.85 -2.55
N ILE A 304 -3.12 -10.65 -3.50
CA ILE A 304 -4.15 -11.64 -3.86
C ILE A 304 -3.87 -12.34 -5.19
N SER A 305 -2.66 -12.20 -5.76
CA SER A 305 -2.30 -12.78 -7.07
C SER A 305 -2.49 -14.30 -7.10
N ASN A 306 -2.26 -14.96 -5.97
CA ASN A 306 -2.44 -16.41 -5.79
C ASN A 306 -3.89 -16.82 -5.47
N ASN A 307 -4.84 -15.88 -5.40
CA ASN A 307 -6.25 -16.13 -5.10
C ASN A 307 -7.14 -15.82 -6.32
N PRO A 308 -7.28 -16.78 -7.27
CA PRO A 308 -8.07 -16.56 -8.48
C PRO A 308 -9.56 -16.31 -8.20
N VAL A 309 -10.09 -16.79 -7.06
CA VAL A 309 -11.50 -16.55 -6.70
C VAL A 309 -11.74 -15.08 -6.43
N LEU A 310 -10.89 -14.44 -5.63
CA LEU A 310 -10.98 -13.00 -5.36
C LEU A 310 -10.71 -12.18 -6.63
N LEU A 311 -9.70 -12.54 -7.42
CA LEU A 311 -9.40 -11.84 -8.68
C LEU A 311 -10.57 -11.88 -9.66
N ASN A 312 -11.22 -13.03 -9.83
CA ASN A 312 -12.40 -13.14 -10.69
C ASN A 312 -13.60 -12.38 -10.13
N LYS A 313 -13.80 -12.34 -8.80
CA LYS A 313 -14.82 -11.50 -8.16
C LYS A 313 -14.62 -10.02 -8.51
N PHE A 314 -13.39 -9.50 -8.35
CA PHE A 314 -13.09 -8.10 -8.68
C PHE A 314 -13.15 -7.83 -10.18
N LEU A 315 -12.70 -8.76 -11.02
CA LEU A 315 -12.81 -8.65 -12.47
C LEU A 315 -14.27 -8.49 -12.90
N LEU A 316 -15.20 -9.27 -12.33
CA LEU A 316 -16.64 -9.13 -12.62
C LEU A 316 -17.18 -7.76 -12.19
N ILE A 317 -16.75 -7.23 -11.05
CA ILE A 317 -17.13 -5.88 -10.58
C ILE A 317 -16.62 -4.82 -11.58
N ILE A 318 -15.35 -4.92 -11.98
CA ILE A 318 -14.72 -3.99 -12.92
C ILE A 318 -15.41 -4.04 -14.28
N GLU A 319 -15.67 -5.23 -14.82
CA GLU A 319 -16.31 -5.40 -16.13
C GLU A 319 -17.75 -4.87 -16.15
N SER A 320 -18.53 -5.12 -15.08
CA SER A 320 -19.86 -4.53 -14.93
C SER A 320 -19.80 -3.01 -14.87
N LYS A 321 -18.82 -2.43 -14.15
CA LYS A 321 -18.63 -0.98 -14.09
C LYS A 321 -18.24 -0.40 -15.45
N ILE A 322 -17.32 -1.02 -16.19
CA ILE A 322 -16.95 -0.59 -17.55
C ILE A 322 -18.17 -0.60 -18.47
N GLN A 323 -19.00 -1.65 -18.42
CA GLN A 323 -20.24 -1.72 -19.22
C GLN A 323 -21.20 -0.57 -18.88
N SER A 324 -21.38 -0.26 -17.60
CA SER A 324 -22.22 0.86 -17.14
C SER A 324 -21.67 2.22 -17.62
N LEU A 325 -20.35 2.43 -17.53
CA LEU A 325 -19.69 3.64 -18.02
C LEU A 325 -19.91 3.82 -19.52
N VAL A 326 -19.64 2.78 -20.33
CA VAL A 326 -19.77 2.83 -21.81
C VAL A 326 -21.22 3.09 -22.22
N ALA A 327 -22.19 2.44 -21.57
CA ALA A 327 -23.62 2.64 -21.85
C ALA A 327 -24.08 4.10 -21.63
N ASN A 328 -23.36 4.88 -20.83
CA ASN A 328 -23.73 6.24 -20.44
C ASN A 328 -22.65 7.27 -20.74
N GLN A 329 -21.72 6.98 -21.65
CA GLN A 329 -20.58 7.83 -21.99
C GLN A 329 -20.96 9.31 -22.22
N ASN A 330 -22.11 9.58 -22.84
CA ASN A 330 -22.55 10.92 -23.19
C ASN A 330 -23.11 11.74 -22.01
N LYS A 331 -23.46 11.07 -20.90
CA LYS A 331 -24.02 11.71 -19.69
C LYS A 331 -22.96 11.96 -18.63
N LEU A 332 -21.82 11.28 -18.74
CA LEU A 332 -20.81 11.22 -17.69
C LEU A 332 -19.80 12.36 -17.79
N ILE A 333 -19.68 13.11 -16.70
CA ILE A 333 -18.57 14.05 -16.50
C ILE A 333 -17.30 13.24 -16.24
N ASN A 334 -16.23 13.52 -16.98
CA ASN A 334 -14.93 12.82 -16.93
C ASN A 334 -15.02 11.30 -17.22
N PHE A 335 -15.85 10.92 -18.21
CA PHE A 335 -15.96 9.53 -18.68
C PHE A 335 -14.60 8.90 -19.00
N THR A 336 -13.74 9.61 -19.74
CA THR A 336 -12.42 9.09 -20.17
C THR A 336 -11.59 8.70 -18.95
N GLU A 337 -11.54 9.54 -17.92
CA GLU A 337 -10.80 9.25 -16.69
C GLU A 337 -11.36 8.02 -15.97
N ASP A 338 -12.68 7.95 -15.80
CA ASP A 338 -13.33 6.80 -15.15
C ASP A 338 -13.10 5.49 -15.92
N PHE A 339 -13.21 5.56 -17.25
CA PHE A 339 -12.98 4.44 -18.14
C PHE A 339 -11.52 3.98 -18.08
N CYS A 340 -10.56 4.90 -18.09
CA CYS A 340 -9.13 4.57 -18.02
C CYS A 340 -8.75 3.95 -16.67
N VAL A 341 -9.28 4.45 -15.54
CA VAL A 341 -9.05 3.84 -14.22
C VAL A 341 -9.62 2.42 -14.17
N ALA A 342 -10.86 2.22 -14.62
CA ALA A 342 -11.47 0.90 -14.64
C ALA A 342 -10.74 -0.07 -15.58
N THR A 343 -10.26 0.42 -16.73
CA THR A 343 -9.49 -0.38 -17.71
C THR A 343 -8.11 -0.74 -17.18
N LEU A 344 -7.42 0.18 -16.49
CA LEU A 344 -6.17 -0.12 -15.77
C LEU A 344 -6.38 -1.24 -14.76
N LEU A 345 -7.40 -1.13 -13.89
CA LEU A 345 -7.73 -2.14 -12.88
C LEU A 345 -8.07 -3.49 -13.52
N LYS A 346 -8.79 -3.49 -14.67
CA LYS A 346 -9.04 -4.71 -15.44
C LYS A 346 -7.73 -5.36 -15.90
N GLY A 347 -6.81 -4.57 -16.46
CA GLY A 347 -5.51 -5.03 -16.91
C GLY A 347 -4.70 -5.67 -15.77
N VAL A 348 -4.68 -5.04 -14.60
CA VAL A 348 -4.01 -5.55 -13.40
C VAL A 348 -4.58 -6.90 -12.97
N CYS A 349 -5.92 -7.04 -12.89
CA CYS A 349 -6.56 -8.32 -12.59
C CYS A 349 -6.18 -9.41 -13.61
N GLN A 350 -6.17 -9.08 -14.90
CA GLN A 350 -5.80 -10.04 -15.96
C GLN A 350 -4.33 -10.44 -15.86
N ARG A 351 -3.42 -9.51 -15.53
CA ARG A 351 -2.00 -9.82 -15.30
C ARG A 351 -1.82 -10.73 -14.10
N CYS A 352 -2.49 -10.45 -12.97
CA CYS A 352 -2.46 -11.33 -11.80
C CYS A 352 -3.01 -12.74 -12.12
N LEU A 353 -3.97 -12.84 -13.04
CA LEU A 353 -4.48 -14.12 -13.58
C LEU A 353 -3.59 -14.75 -14.66
N ARG A 354 -2.39 -14.20 -14.92
CA ARG A 354 -1.42 -14.62 -15.95
C ARG A 354 -1.97 -14.60 -17.38
N LYS A 355 -2.94 -13.72 -17.66
CA LYS A 355 -3.52 -13.48 -18.99
C LYS A 355 -2.86 -12.26 -19.63
N ASN A 356 -1.54 -12.35 -19.85
CA ASN A 356 -0.69 -11.22 -20.23
C ASN A 356 -1.16 -10.48 -21.48
N PHE A 357 -1.58 -11.19 -22.53
CA PHE A 357 -2.11 -10.55 -23.73
C PHE A 357 -3.35 -9.68 -23.44
N GLN A 358 -4.29 -10.18 -22.64
CA GLN A 358 -5.50 -9.41 -22.28
C GLN A 358 -5.15 -8.21 -21.40
N ALA A 359 -4.17 -8.36 -20.51
CA ALA A 359 -3.65 -7.27 -19.69
C ALA A 359 -2.99 -6.17 -20.53
N GLN A 360 -2.11 -6.55 -21.46
CA GLN A 360 -1.44 -5.63 -22.39
C GLN A 360 -2.47 -4.82 -23.19
N MET A 361 -3.52 -5.46 -23.73
CA MET A 361 -4.59 -4.76 -24.46
C MET A 361 -5.26 -3.68 -23.59
N CYS A 362 -5.49 -3.95 -22.30
CA CYS A 362 -6.06 -2.95 -21.39
C CYS A 362 -5.11 -1.77 -21.17
N PHE A 363 -3.82 -2.02 -20.97
CA PHE A 363 -2.83 -0.95 -20.74
C PHE A 363 -2.62 -0.09 -21.99
N TYR A 364 -2.57 -0.69 -23.19
CA TYR A 364 -2.50 0.06 -24.43
C TYR A 364 -3.76 0.87 -24.72
N GLU A 365 -4.95 0.39 -24.32
CA GLU A 365 -6.19 1.16 -24.41
C GLU A 365 -6.12 2.44 -23.56
N VAL A 366 -5.58 2.35 -22.34
CA VAL A 366 -5.36 3.52 -21.47
C VAL A 366 -4.38 4.50 -22.11
N ILE A 367 -3.25 4.01 -22.62
CA ILE A 367 -2.21 4.85 -23.27
C ILE A 367 -2.76 5.54 -24.52
N THR A 368 -3.57 4.84 -25.33
CA THR A 368 -4.18 5.40 -26.55
C THR A 368 -5.10 6.59 -26.23
N ASN A 369 -5.69 6.61 -25.04
CA ASN A 369 -6.54 7.69 -24.56
C ASN A 369 -5.78 8.87 -23.90
N GLU A 370 -4.44 8.90 -23.94
CA GLU A 370 -3.60 9.93 -23.29
C GLU A 370 -4.08 11.37 -23.53
N LYS A 371 -4.39 11.71 -24.78
CA LYS A 371 -4.77 13.09 -25.16
C LYS A 371 -6.09 13.54 -24.55
N SER A 372 -6.95 12.58 -24.23
CA SER A 372 -8.29 12.81 -23.66
C SER A 372 -8.25 12.87 -22.13
N ILE A 373 -7.22 12.32 -21.48
CA ILE A 373 -7.07 12.32 -20.02
C ILE A 373 -6.60 13.70 -19.53
N LYS A 374 -7.40 14.37 -18.71
CA LYS A 374 -7.07 15.71 -18.17
C LYS A 374 -6.61 15.66 -16.72
N LEU A 375 -7.30 14.88 -15.89
CA LEU A 375 -7.10 14.91 -14.43
C LEU A 375 -6.20 13.78 -13.94
N ASP A 376 -6.59 12.53 -14.17
CA ASP A 376 -5.97 11.33 -13.60
C ASP A 376 -4.79 10.83 -14.46
N ARG A 377 -3.86 11.72 -14.79
CA ARG A 377 -2.70 11.39 -15.65
C ARG A 377 -1.78 10.31 -15.09
N TYR A 378 -1.91 9.95 -13.81
CA TYR A 378 -1.12 8.88 -13.18
C TYR A 378 -1.42 7.50 -13.79
N VAL A 379 -2.59 7.30 -14.42
CA VAL A 379 -2.92 6.01 -15.06
C VAL A 379 -1.99 5.66 -16.22
N LEU A 380 -1.36 6.65 -16.83
CA LEU A 380 -0.43 6.49 -17.95
C LEU A 380 0.90 5.86 -17.50
N PRO A 381 1.69 6.48 -16.59
CA PRO A 381 2.92 5.85 -16.12
C PRO A 381 2.66 4.54 -15.38
N PHE A 382 1.49 4.38 -14.73
CA PHE A 382 1.12 3.09 -14.14
C PHE A 382 0.89 2.01 -15.19
N SER A 383 0.21 2.33 -16.30
CA SER A 383 0.05 1.38 -17.42
C SER A 383 1.40 0.99 -18.04
N GLU A 384 2.33 1.94 -18.18
CA GLU A 384 3.69 1.68 -18.67
C GLU A 384 4.48 0.78 -17.68
N VAL A 385 4.38 1.00 -16.37
CA VAL A 385 4.99 0.12 -15.35
C VAL A 385 4.42 -1.30 -15.42
N GLU A 386 3.11 -1.47 -15.58
CA GLU A 386 2.52 -2.81 -15.71
C GLU A 386 2.95 -3.51 -17.01
N LEU A 387 3.10 -2.78 -18.12
CA LEU A 387 3.67 -3.31 -19.37
C LEU A 387 5.14 -3.71 -19.20
N CYS A 388 5.91 -2.91 -18.46
CA CYS A 388 7.29 -3.23 -18.09
C CYS A 388 7.36 -4.54 -17.29
N GLN A 389 6.49 -4.72 -16.28
CA GLN A 389 6.42 -5.96 -15.51
C GLN A 389 6.12 -7.17 -16.40
N ILE A 390 5.18 -7.06 -17.33
CA ILE A 390 4.88 -8.15 -18.27
C ILE A 390 6.07 -8.46 -19.16
N ALA A 391 6.76 -7.44 -19.69
CA ALA A 391 7.95 -7.64 -20.52
C ALA A 391 9.10 -8.30 -19.74
N MET A 392 9.27 -7.93 -18.46
CA MET A 392 10.23 -8.58 -17.56
C MET A 392 9.89 -10.07 -17.34
N GLU A 393 8.61 -10.39 -17.10
CA GLU A 393 8.13 -11.78 -16.97
C GLU A 393 8.33 -12.60 -18.25
N GLU A 394 8.20 -11.97 -19.42
CA GLU A 394 8.44 -12.58 -20.74
C GLU A 394 9.94 -12.70 -21.10
N GLY A 395 10.83 -12.08 -20.31
CA GLY A 395 12.28 -12.05 -20.54
C GLY A 395 12.75 -11.02 -21.58
N ASP A 396 11.87 -10.12 -22.03
CA ASP A 396 12.18 -9.05 -22.99
C ASP A 396 12.67 -7.78 -22.26
N ILE A 397 13.95 -7.80 -21.90
CA ILE A 397 14.59 -6.73 -21.12
C ILE A 397 14.63 -5.39 -21.87
N ASP A 398 14.74 -5.40 -23.20
CA ASP A 398 14.82 -4.17 -23.99
C ASP A 398 13.46 -3.47 -24.08
N LYS A 399 12.38 -4.25 -24.25
CA LYS A 399 11.02 -3.74 -24.16
C LYS A 399 10.68 -3.26 -22.74
N ALA A 400 11.11 -3.99 -21.71
CA ALA A 400 10.93 -3.57 -20.31
C ALA A 400 11.58 -2.20 -20.03
N LYS A 401 12.84 -2.00 -20.45
CA LYS A 401 13.52 -0.70 -20.33
C LYS A 401 12.78 0.41 -21.06
N THR A 402 12.31 0.13 -22.27
CA THR A 402 11.56 1.11 -23.08
C THR A 402 10.29 1.59 -22.38
N HIS A 403 9.54 0.67 -21.74
CA HIS A 403 8.36 1.03 -20.96
C HIS A 403 8.73 1.76 -19.67
N LEU A 404 9.81 1.36 -19.00
CA LEU A 404 10.29 2.03 -17.80
C LEU A 404 10.72 3.49 -18.07
N ASP A 405 11.35 3.76 -19.22
CA ASP A 405 11.76 5.13 -19.61
C ASP A 405 10.57 6.05 -19.94
N LYS A 406 9.42 5.46 -20.29
CA LYS A 406 8.16 6.20 -20.57
C LYS A 406 7.35 6.50 -19.32
N ALA A 407 7.51 5.69 -18.27
CA ALA A 407 6.85 5.84 -16.98
C ALA A 407 7.48 6.97 -16.15
#